data_AF-A0A8J1T5G8-F1
#
_entry.id   AF-A0A8J1T5G8-F1
#
_cell.length_a   1.000
_cell.length_b   1.000
_cell.length_c   1.000
_cell.angle_alpha   90.00
_cell.angle_beta   90.00
_cell.angle_gamma   90.00
#
_symmetry.space_group_name_H-M   'P 1'
#
loop_
_entity.id
_entity.type
_entity.pdbx_description
1 polymer ?
#
loop_
_entity_poly.entity_id
_entity_poly.type
_entity_poly.pdbx_seq_one_letter_code
_entity_poly.pdbx_strand_id
1 'polypeptide(L)'
;MELKFFSPLHVYLDSSAGAGDWRDGVTCRARPPGQNSVAHILKPCCHGYMGHCLLATHEHCLFIGGQFQKRADHCSQVDCISILCGFGGFSKTKDKPYKPESINHWWRLFFGLLHHHGIFHWLMVAAIQLLIGRQIEKLAGWLRIAIIYILSGVFGLLVGAIFNPHRAQVGGGAAIFGLLGVLLVELIQSWELVANRSFELFKLTNIFLLLLFISTLPPLDNISHIAGTIMGCLSGIILLPYITFNRWHVRRKRILIGVLSPLVFGMMFIVLYIFYSVQPVDICPGCDYINCVPYFIGICD
;
A
#
# COMPACT_ATOMS: atom_id res chain seq x y z
N MET A 1 -31.92 11.82 -48.64
CA MET A 1 -30.45 11.70 -48.54
C MET A 1 -30.18 10.48 -47.67
N GLU A 2 -30.22 9.29 -48.26
CA GLU A 2 -29.92 8.04 -47.56
C GLU A 2 -28.43 7.75 -47.66
N LEU A 3 -27.77 7.63 -46.50
CA LEU A 3 -26.38 7.24 -46.37
C LEU A 3 -26.26 5.76 -46.74
N LYS A 4 -25.59 5.46 -47.86
CA LYS A 4 -25.16 4.12 -48.25
C LYS A 4 -24.15 3.60 -47.21
N PHE A 5 -24.58 2.69 -46.34
CA PHE A 5 -23.67 1.89 -45.52
C PHE A 5 -22.92 0.90 -46.42
N PHE A 6 -21.59 0.91 -46.33
CA PHE A 6 -20.68 0.02 -47.06
C PHE A 6 -21.00 -1.46 -46.83
N SER A 7 -21.00 -2.25 -47.90
CA SER A 7 -21.05 -3.72 -47.87
C SER A 7 -19.84 -4.31 -47.13
N PRO A 8 -20.00 -5.37 -46.31
CA PRO A 8 -18.86 -6.01 -45.66
C PRO A 8 -18.15 -6.92 -46.66
N LEU A 9 -16.97 -6.48 -47.08
CA LEU A 9 -16.05 -7.20 -47.94
C LEU A 9 -15.06 -7.98 -47.06
N HIS A 10 -14.82 -9.27 -47.34
CA HIS A 10 -13.78 -10.09 -46.68
C HIS A 10 -12.71 -10.51 -47.69
N VAL A 11 -11.44 -10.46 -47.27
CA VAL A 11 -10.28 -10.94 -48.06
C VAL A 11 -9.95 -12.37 -47.65
N TYR A 12 -9.89 -13.29 -48.61
CA TYR A 12 -9.19 -14.57 -48.43
C TYR A 12 -7.87 -14.52 -49.22
N LEU A 13 -6.77 -14.84 -48.54
CA LEU A 13 -5.46 -14.98 -49.17
C LEU A 13 -5.33 -16.40 -49.72
N ASP A 14 -5.27 -16.53 -51.05
CA ASP A 14 -4.88 -17.78 -51.70
C ASP A 14 -3.36 -17.96 -51.55
N SER A 15 -2.95 -19.06 -50.93
CA SER A 15 -1.56 -19.38 -50.60
C SER A 15 -0.67 -19.67 -51.82
N SER A 16 -1.18 -19.58 -53.05
CA SER A 16 -0.42 -19.86 -54.27
C SER A 16 0.00 -18.64 -55.10
N ALA A 17 -0.52 -17.43 -54.87
CA ALA A 17 -0.25 -16.30 -55.76
C ALA A 17 -0.20 -14.89 -55.14
N GLY A 18 -0.40 -14.72 -53.83
CA GLY A 18 -0.24 -13.40 -53.18
C GLY A 18 -1.21 -12.30 -53.64
N ALA A 19 -2.27 -12.64 -54.38
CA ALA A 19 -3.36 -11.75 -54.74
C ALA A 19 -4.66 -12.31 -54.13
N GLY A 20 -5.26 -11.56 -53.20
CA GLY A 20 -6.55 -11.89 -52.59
C GLY A 20 -7.69 -11.34 -53.44
N ASP A 21 -8.69 -12.18 -53.73
CA ASP A 21 -9.85 -11.82 -54.54
C ASP A 21 -11.03 -11.47 -53.62
N TRP A 22 -11.63 -10.31 -53.83
CA TRP A 22 -12.76 -9.84 -53.03
C TRP A 22 -14.04 -10.52 -53.49
N ARG A 23 -14.67 -11.33 -52.63
CA ARG A 23 -15.99 -11.91 -52.90
C ARG A 23 -17.03 -11.34 -51.95
N ASP A 24 -18.24 -11.16 -52.46
CA ASP A 24 -19.40 -10.70 -51.69
C ASP A 24 -19.71 -11.69 -50.56
N GLY A 25 -19.58 -11.24 -49.32
CA GLY A 25 -19.94 -12.01 -48.14
C GLY A 25 -21.46 -12.07 -47.94
N VAL A 26 -21.96 -13.18 -47.40
CA VAL A 26 -23.37 -13.31 -47.00
C VAL A 26 -23.66 -12.31 -45.88
N THR A 27 -24.61 -11.40 -46.09
CA THR A 27 -25.03 -10.44 -45.06
C THR A 27 -25.50 -11.18 -43.80
N CYS A 28 -25.21 -10.65 -42.60
CA CYS A 28 -25.57 -11.30 -41.33
C CYS A 28 -27.05 -11.67 -41.23
N ARG A 29 -27.93 -10.97 -41.96
CA ARG A 29 -29.38 -11.23 -42.03
C ARG A 29 -29.74 -12.50 -42.81
N ALA A 30 -28.91 -12.91 -43.78
CA ALA A 30 -29.16 -14.05 -44.65
C ALA A 30 -28.54 -15.36 -44.13
N ARG A 31 -28.00 -15.38 -42.91
CA ARG A 31 -27.42 -16.58 -42.30
C ARG A 31 -28.48 -17.43 -41.57
N PRO A 32 -28.40 -18.77 -41.66
CA PRO A 32 -29.30 -19.68 -40.94
C PRO A 32 -29.23 -19.49 -39.42
N PRO A 33 -30.35 -19.62 -38.69
CA PRO A 33 -30.34 -19.59 -37.23
C PRO A 33 -29.40 -20.68 -36.68
N GLY A 34 -28.33 -20.24 -36.00
CA GLY A 34 -27.25 -21.10 -35.50
C GLY A 34 -25.85 -20.80 -36.07
N GLN A 35 -25.74 -20.04 -37.17
CA GLN A 35 -24.46 -19.61 -37.76
C GLN A 35 -24.16 -18.10 -37.57
N ASN A 36 -24.92 -17.45 -36.69
CA ASN A 36 -24.87 -16.00 -36.44
C ASN A 36 -23.91 -15.64 -35.30
N SER A 37 -23.48 -16.62 -34.52
CA SER A 37 -22.44 -16.45 -33.52
C SER A 37 -21.09 -16.73 -34.16
N VAL A 38 -20.34 -15.67 -34.47
CA VAL A 38 -18.89 -15.79 -34.32
C VAL A 38 -18.71 -16.14 -32.85
N ALA A 39 -18.34 -17.38 -32.55
CA ALA A 39 -18.14 -17.83 -31.19
C ALA A 39 -16.96 -17.04 -30.62
N HIS A 40 -17.26 -15.94 -29.93
CA HIS A 40 -16.27 -15.18 -29.21
C HIS A 40 -15.80 -16.05 -28.05
N ILE A 41 -14.61 -16.64 -28.19
CA ILE A 41 -13.96 -17.39 -27.11
C ILE A 41 -13.55 -16.37 -26.06
N LEU A 42 -14.39 -16.23 -25.03
CA LEU A 42 -14.09 -15.43 -23.85
C LEU A 42 -13.19 -16.24 -22.95
N LYS A 43 -12.05 -15.66 -22.55
CA LYS A 43 -11.15 -16.26 -21.57
C LYS A 43 -10.77 -15.24 -20.50
N PRO A 44 -10.23 -15.69 -19.36
CA PRO A 44 -9.80 -14.79 -18.31
C PRO A 44 -8.75 -13.80 -18.82
N CYS A 45 -9.01 -12.51 -18.59
CA CYS A 45 -8.10 -11.42 -18.81
C CYS A 45 -7.75 -10.79 -17.47
N CYS A 46 -6.47 -10.82 -17.13
CA CYS A 46 -5.96 -10.23 -15.90
C CYS A 46 -5.54 -8.78 -16.16
N HIS A 47 -6.14 -7.83 -15.47
CA HIS A 47 -5.87 -6.40 -15.66
C HIS A 47 -5.87 -5.65 -14.33
N GLY A 48 -5.18 -4.50 -14.32
CA GLY A 48 -5.13 -3.59 -13.19
C GLY A 48 -4.22 -4.08 -12.06
N TYR A 49 -3.83 -3.16 -11.19
CA TYR A 49 -2.91 -3.45 -10.07
C TYR A 49 -3.55 -4.27 -8.95
N MET A 50 -4.89 -4.30 -8.86
CA MET A 50 -5.63 -5.15 -7.92
C MET A 50 -5.79 -6.60 -8.42
N GLY A 51 -5.28 -6.92 -9.62
CA GLY A 51 -5.43 -8.25 -10.21
C GLY A 51 -6.87 -8.60 -10.53
N HIS A 52 -7.64 -7.66 -11.08
CA HIS A 52 -9.00 -7.93 -11.52
C HIS A 52 -8.99 -8.96 -12.66
N CYS A 53 -9.92 -9.90 -12.58
CA CYS A 53 -10.17 -10.87 -13.62
C CYS A 53 -11.53 -10.63 -14.23
N LEU A 54 -11.56 -10.50 -15.55
CA LEU A 54 -12.80 -10.46 -16.32
C LEU A 54 -12.69 -11.40 -17.52
N LEU A 55 -13.82 -11.96 -17.96
CA LEU A 55 -13.88 -12.76 -19.17
C LEU A 55 -13.96 -11.82 -20.38
N ALA A 56 -12.92 -11.80 -21.19
CA ALA A 56 -12.82 -10.95 -22.37
C ALA A 56 -12.43 -11.75 -23.61
N THR A 57 -12.70 -11.19 -24.78
CA THR A 57 -12.07 -11.61 -26.02
C THR A 57 -10.60 -11.22 -26.01
N HIS A 58 -9.79 -11.87 -26.85
CA HIS A 58 -8.36 -11.53 -27.00
C HIS A 58 -8.15 -10.06 -27.36
N GLU A 59 -8.91 -9.57 -28.34
CA GLU A 59 -8.92 -8.16 -28.79
C GLU A 59 -9.24 -7.20 -27.64
N HIS A 60 -10.32 -7.46 -26.90
CA HIS A 60 -10.73 -6.59 -25.79
C HIS A 60 -9.71 -6.60 -24.65
N CYS A 61 -9.12 -7.76 -24.34
CA CYS A 61 -8.07 -7.88 -23.33
C CYS A 61 -6.83 -7.06 -23.69
N LEU A 62 -6.41 -7.10 -24.97
CA LEU A 62 -5.30 -6.27 -25.46
C LEU A 62 -5.65 -4.78 -25.43
N PHE A 63 -6.86 -4.42 -25.80
CA PHE A 63 -7.33 -3.03 -25.79
C PHE A 63 -7.25 -2.40 -24.39
N ILE A 64 -7.62 -3.15 -23.34
CA ILE A 64 -7.50 -2.69 -21.95
C ILE A 64 -6.08 -2.87 -21.37
N GLY A 65 -5.10 -3.32 -22.15
CA GLY A 65 -3.73 -3.58 -21.68
C GLY A 65 -3.63 -4.71 -20.65
N GLY A 66 -4.56 -5.67 -20.68
CA GLY A 66 -4.57 -6.84 -19.81
C GLY A 66 -3.77 -8.02 -20.36
N GLN A 67 -3.55 -9.03 -19.52
CA GLN A 67 -2.91 -10.29 -19.90
C GLN A 67 -3.93 -11.42 -20.12
N PHE A 68 -4.01 -11.88 -21.36
CA PHE A 68 -4.97 -12.90 -21.80
C PHE A 68 -4.51 -14.32 -21.46
N GLN A 69 -5.36 -15.08 -20.77
CA GLN A 69 -5.04 -16.43 -20.29
C GLN A 69 -5.57 -17.51 -21.24
N LYS A 70 -4.74 -17.98 -22.16
CA LYS A 70 -5.13 -18.97 -23.18
C LYS A 70 -5.51 -20.34 -22.60
N ARG A 71 -4.91 -20.73 -21.47
CA ARG A 71 -5.01 -22.07 -20.86
C ARG A 71 -6.08 -22.20 -19.78
N ALA A 72 -6.83 -21.13 -19.50
CA ALA A 72 -7.91 -21.13 -18.54
C ALA A 72 -9.23 -20.76 -19.23
N ASP A 73 -10.33 -21.25 -18.68
CA ASP A 73 -11.69 -20.96 -19.16
C ASP A 73 -12.46 -20.10 -18.16
N HIS A 74 -12.08 -20.12 -16.88
CA HIS A 74 -12.72 -19.34 -15.83
C HIS A 74 -11.74 -18.53 -14.98
N CYS A 75 -12.19 -17.38 -14.48
CA CYS A 75 -11.41 -16.52 -13.58
C CYS A 75 -11.02 -17.22 -12.28
N SER A 76 -11.79 -18.22 -11.83
CA SER A 76 -11.46 -19.05 -10.66
C SER A 76 -10.23 -19.94 -10.86
N GLN A 77 -9.79 -20.15 -12.11
CA GLN A 77 -8.63 -20.97 -12.45
C GLN A 77 -7.34 -20.17 -12.57
N VAL A 78 -7.42 -18.83 -12.53
CA VAL A 78 -6.28 -17.94 -12.71
C VAL A 78 -6.12 -17.04 -11.49
N ASP A 79 -4.86 -16.78 -11.16
CA ASP A 79 -4.51 -15.87 -10.08
C ASP A 79 -3.82 -14.67 -10.71
N CYS A 80 -4.63 -13.67 -11.02
CA CYS A 80 -4.19 -12.47 -11.71
C CYS A 80 -3.16 -11.68 -10.90
N ILE A 81 -3.27 -11.69 -9.56
CA ILE A 81 -2.29 -11.05 -8.67
C ILE A 81 -0.93 -11.73 -8.79
N SER A 82 -0.88 -13.06 -8.90
CA SER A 82 0.40 -13.77 -9.08
C SER A 82 1.10 -13.46 -10.38
N ILE A 83 0.32 -13.26 -11.44
CA ILE A 83 0.82 -13.01 -12.78
C ILE A 83 1.30 -11.56 -12.91
N LEU A 84 0.59 -10.60 -12.31
CA LEU A 84 0.90 -9.17 -12.38
C LEU A 84 1.92 -8.71 -11.34
N CYS A 85 1.89 -9.30 -10.14
CA CYS A 85 2.65 -8.81 -8.97
C CYS A 85 3.62 -9.86 -8.39
N GLY A 86 3.99 -10.88 -9.17
CA GLY A 86 4.67 -12.08 -8.69
C GLY A 86 6.09 -11.91 -8.12
N PHE A 87 6.95 -11.06 -8.68
CA PHE A 87 8.36 -10.84 -8.24
C PHE A 87 9.09 -12.11 -7.71
N GLY A 88 8.95 -13.24 -8.41
CA GLY A 88 9.45 -14.57 -7.96
C GLY A 88 8.35 -15.64 -7.82
N GLY A 89 7.08 -15.24 -7.88
CA GLY A 89 5.91 -16.11 -7.82
C GLY A 89 5.39 -16.30 -6.39
N PHE A 90 4.08 -16.47 -6.23
CA PHE A 90 3.51 -16.93 -4.96
C PHE A 90 3.62 -18.46 -4.96
N SER A 91 4.41 -19.06 -4.06
CA SER A 91 4.50 -20.53 -3.98
C SER A 91 3.10 -21.08 -3.70
N LYS A 92 2.63 -22.04 -4.51
CA LYS A 92 1.30 -22.63 -4.39
C LYS A 92 1.43 -24.08 -3.99
N THR A 93 0.86 -24.46 -2.86
CA THR A 93 0.59 -25.88 -2.57
C THR A 93 -0.57 -26.34 -3.47
N LYS A 94 -0.49 -27.56 -4.01
CA LYS A 94 -1.57 -28.16 -4.83
C LYS A 94 -2.94 -28.20 -4.12
N ASP A 95 -2.93 -28.24 -2.78
CA ASP A 95 -4.14 -28.41 -1.97
C ASP A 95 -4.85 -27.09 -1.61
N LYS A 96 -4.17 -25.93 -1.72
CA LYS A 96 -4.74 -24.60 -1.42
C LYS A 96 -4.22 -23.54 -2.41
N PRO A 97 -4.69 -23.55 -3.67
CA PRO A 97 -4.16 -22.69 -4.73
C PRO A 97 -4.36 -21.18 -4.50
N TYR A 98 -5.20 -20.80 -3.53
CA TYR A 98 -5.49 -19.43 -3.11
C TYR A 98 -4.68 -18.96 -1.90
N LYS A 99 -3.91 -19.84 -1.23
CA LYS A 99 -3.09 -19.47 -0.08
C LYS A 99 -1.61 -19.59 -0.44
N PRO A 100 -0.82 -18.50 -0.40
CA PRO A 100 0.60 -18.59 -0.66
C PRO A 100 1.28 -19.46 0.40
N GLU A 101 2.03 -20.46 -0.05
CA GLU A 101 2.75 -21.46 0.75
C GLU A 101 4.01 -20.91 1.41
N SER A 102 4.65 -19.91 0.79
CA SER A 102 5.78 -19.19 1.35
C SER A 102 5.68 -17.69 1.01
N ILE A 103 5.46 -16.85 2.02
CA ILE A 103 5.53 -15.40 1.86
C ILE A 103 6.99 -14.99 1.96
N ASN A 104 7.77 -15.28 0.91
CA ASN A 104 9.20 -14.94 0.88
C ASN A 104 9.45 -13.45 0.55
N HIS A 105 8.40 -12.63 0.48
CA HIS A 105 8.47 -11.23 0.03
C HIS A 105 8.69 -10.23 1.18
N TRP A 106 9.57 -10.56 2.14
CA TRP A 106 9.86 -9.72 3.31
C TRP A 106 10.35 -8.31 2.92
N TRP A 107 11.00 -8.17 1.76
CA TRP A 107 11.44 -6.88 1.22
C TRP A 107 10.29 -5.91 0.99
N ARG A 108 9.05 -6.37 0.82
CA ARG A 108 7.87 -5.51 0.65
C ARG A 108 7.60 -4.65 1.87
N LEU A 109 7.96 -5.11 3.07
CA LEU A 109 7.83 -4.33 4.31
C LEU A 109 8.74 -3.10 4.28
N PHE A 110 9.97 -3.26 3.79
CA PHE A 110 10.94 -2.17 3.71
C PHE A 110 10.69 -1.26 2.50
N PHE A 111 10.44 -1.84 1.32
CA PHE A 111 10.18 -1.05 0.11
C PHE A 111 8.82 -0.34 0.17
N GLY A 112 7.87 -0.84 0.95
CA GLY A 112 6.62 -0.15 1.24
C GLY A 112 6.83 1.26 1.78
N LEU A 113 7.89 1.48 2.58
CA LEU A 113 8.25 2.81 3.10
C LEU A 113 8.73 3.79 2.04
N LEU A 114 9.32 3.27 0.96
CA LEU A 114 9.89 4.08 -0.12
C LEU A 114 8.87 4.33 -1.24
N HIS A 115 7.85 3.49 -1.35
CA HIS A 115 6.84 3.59 -2.38
C HIS A 115 5.80 4.66 -2.03
N HIS A 116 5.27 5.37 -3.02
CA HIS A 116 4.30 6.45 -2.80
C HIS A 116 3.18 6.35 -3.82
N HIS A 117 1.96 6.73 -3.44
CA HIS A 117 0.79 6.68 -4.32
C HIS A 117 0.87 7.57 -5.57
N GLY A 118 1.73 8.60 -5.55
CA GLY A 118 1.91 9.52 -6.67
C GLY A 118 2.89 10.63 -6.33
N ILE A 119 3.15 11.51 -7.30
CA ILE A 119 4.17 12.55 -7.18
C ILE A 119 3.84 13.60 -6.11
N PHE A 120 2.56 13.98 -5.98
CA PHE A 120 2.13 14.94 -4.96
C PHE A 120 2.28 14.36 -3.54
N HIS A 121 1.88 13.11 -3.33
CA HIS A 121 2.09 12.42 -2.07
C HIS A 121 3.58 12.34 -1.72
N TRP A 122 4.42 11.96 -2.70
CA TRP A 122 5.86 11.92 -2.53
C TRP A 122 6.46 13.29 -2.15
N LEU A 123 6.09 14.36 -2.86
CA LEU A 123 6.57 15.71 -2.56
C LEU A 123 6.20 16.16 -1.14
N MET A 124 4.95 15.90 -0.72
CA MET A 124 4.48 16.23 0.63
C MET A 124 5.25 15.47 1.71
N VAL A 125 5.36 14.15 1.55
CA VAL A 125 6.09 13.27 2.48
C VAL A 125 7.56 13.69 2.56
N ALA A 126 8.22 13.89 1.42
CA ALA A 126 9.62 14.31 1.36
C ALA A 126 9.85 15.69 2.00
N ALA A 127 8.97 16.66 1.75
CA ALA A 127 9.08 18.00 2.34
C ALA A 127 8.96 17.95 3.87
N ILE A 128 7.92 17.29 4.40
CA ILE A 128 7.71 17.14 5.84
C ILE A 128 8.88 16.38 6.48
N GLN A 129 9.33 15.31 5.83
CA GLN A 129 10.46 14.52 6.31
C GLN A 129 11.76 15.31 6.37
N LEU A 130 12.05 16.14 5.38
CA LEU A 130 13.24 17.01 5.41
C LEU A 130 13.15 18.07 6.51
N LEU A 131 11.97 18.63 6.75
CA LEU A 131 11.77 19.65 7.79
C LEU A 131 11.96 19.06 9.19
N ILE A 132 11.31 17.93 9.47
CA ILE A 132 11.35 17.26 10.78
C ILE A 132 12.66 16.49 10.96
N GLY A 133 12.98 15.61 10.01
CA GLY A 133 14.12 14.69 10.09
C GLY A 133 15.45 15.42 10.25
N ARG A 134 15.68 16.52 9.51
CA ARG A 134 16.93 17.30 9.60
C ARG A 134 17.18 17.85 11.01
N GLN A 135 16.14 18.25 11.73
CA GLN A 135 16.29 18.80 13.09
C GLN A 135 16.71 17.70 14.07
N ILE A 136 16.02 16.56 14.03
CA ILE A 136 16.28 15.45 14.96
C ILE A 136 17.59 14.74 14.61
N GLU A 137 17.93 14.63 13.33
CA GLU A 137 19.20 14.04 12.87
C GLU A 137 20.42 14.82 13.37
N LYS A 138 20.35 16.16 13.36
CA LYS A 138 21.41 17.00 13.93
C LYS A 138 21.58 16.80 15.43
N LEU A 139 20.48 16.51 16.14
CA LEU A 139 20.47 16.30 17.59
C LEU A 139 20.97 14.89 17.97
N ALA A 140 20.44 13.86 17.30
CA ALA A 140 20.59 12.46 17.72
C ALA A 140 21.54 11.63 16.84
N GLY A 141 21.93 12.15 15.67
CA GLY A 141 22.73 11.45 14.67
C GLY A 141 21.90 10.57 13.72
N TRP A 142 22.37 10.46 12.49
CA TRP A 142 21.68 9.80 11.37
C TRP A 142 21.30 8.35 11.65
N LEU A 143 22.20 7.57 12.25
CA LEU A 143 21.99 6.12 12.45
C LEU A 143 20.81 5.84 13.40
N ARG A 144 20.70 6.61 14.49
CA ARG A 144 19.63 6.42 15.47
C ARG A 144 18.28 6.81 14.90
N ILE A 145 18.24 7.91 14.15
CA ILE A 145 17.03 8.36 13.47
C ILE A 145 16.62 7.40 12.36
N ALA A 146 17.56 6.84 11.60
CA ALA A 146 17.27 5.81 10.61
C ALA A 146 16.64 4.56 11.24
N ILE A 147 17.16 4.09 12.38
CA ILE A 147 16.59 2.95 13.11
C ILE A 147 15.17 3.25 13.60
N ILE A 148 14.94 4.42 14.23
CA ILE A 148 13.61 4.82 14.70
C ILE A 148 12.64 4.95 13.52
N TYR A 149 13.08 5.56 12.43
CA TYR A 149 12.29 5.77 11.22
C TYR A 149 11.83 4.43 10.63
N ILE A 150 12.74 3.46 10.47
CA ILE A 150 12.40 2.14 9.94
C ILE A 150 11.49 1.37 10.90
N LEU A 151 11.78 1.37 12.21
CA LEU A 151 10.96 0.65 13.19
C LEU A 151 9.54 1.20 13.27
N SER A 152 9.39 2.52 13.37
CA SER A 152 8.07 3.17 13.42
C SER A 152 7.31 3.02 12.12
N GLY A 153 7.99 3.16 10.98
CA GLY A 153 7.40 2.97 9.66
C GLY A 153 6.89 1.55 9.43
N VAL A 154 7.75 0.53 9.62
CA VAL A 154 7.37 -0.88 9.42
C VAL A 154 6.26 -1.27 10.39
N PHE A 155 6.36 -0.89 11.66
CA PHE A 155 5.32 -1.18 12.65
C PHE A 155 3.99 -0.55 12.27
N GLY A 156 3.99 0.73 11.89
CA GLY A 156 2.79 1.45 11.47
C GLY A 156 2.13 0.80 10.26
N LEU A 157 2.89 0.56 9.19
CA LEU A 157 2.38 -0.09 7.97
C LEU A 157 1.82 -1.49 8.23
N LEU A 158 2.44 -2.28 9.12
CA LEU A 158 1.91 -3.59 9.49
C LEU A 158 0.58 -3.49 10.23
N VAL A 159 0.48 -2.58 11.21
CA VAL A 159 -0.76 -2.37 11.96
C VAL A 159 -1.85 -1.88 11.02
N GLY A 160 -1.57 -0.89 10.19
CA GLY A 160 -2.54 -0.41 9.20
C GLY A 160 -2.99 -1.51 8.24
N ALA A 161 -2.09 -2.33 7.71
CA ALA A 161 -2.44 -3.45 6.83
C ALA A 161 -3.27 -4.54 7.52
N ILE A 162 -3.12 -4.73 8.85
CA ILE A 162 -3.97 -5.64 9.63
C ILE A 162 -5.40 -5.09 9.73
N PHE A 163 -5.55 -3.79 9.99
CA PHE A 163 -6.87 -3.16 10.18
C PHE A 163 -7.55 -2.76 8.87
N ASN A 164 -6.80 -2.57 7.79
CA ASN A 164 -7.33 -2.20 6.47
C ASN A 164 -6.68 -3.03 5.36
N PRO A 165 -7.01 -4.32 5.24
CA PRO A 165 -6.36 -5.25 4.32
C PRO A 165 -6.63 -4.98 2.84
N HIS A 166 -7.72 -4.27 2.55
CA HIS A 166 -8.16 -4.02 1.17
C HIS A 166 -7.51 -2.78 0.56
N ARG A 167 -6.83 -1.95 1.38
CA ARG A 167 -6.12 -0.76 0.90
C ARG A 167 -4.61 -0.99 0.98
N ALA A 168 -3.95 -0.89 -0.16
CA ALA A 168 -2.50 -0.96 -0.21
C ALA A 168 -1.90 0.29 0.44
N GLN A 169 -1.21 0.12 1.56
CA GLN A 169 -0.58 1.22 2.29
C GLN A 169 0.89 1.34 1.90
N VAL A 170 1.30 2.55 1.51
CA VAL A 170 2.68 2.83 1.10
C VAL A 170 3.12 4.22 1.56
N GLY A 171 4.43 4.35 1.79
CA GLY A 171 5.10 5.63 2.00
C GLY A 171 5.69 5.81 3.40
N GLY A 172 6.43 6.90 3.53
CA GLY A 172 7.11 7.28 4.78
C GLY A 172 6.20 7.89 5.84
N GLY A 173 4.88 7.98 5.61
CA GLY A 173 3.94 8.68 6.49
C GLY A 173 3.98 8.17 7.94
N ALA A 174 3.83 6.86 8.15
CA ALA A 174 3.93 6.25 9.48
C ALA A 174 5.26 6.54 10.20
N ALA A 175 6.36 6.59 9.45
CA ALA A 175 7.67 6.89 10.00
C ALA A 175 7.83 8.38 10.36
N ILE A 176 7.28 9.30 9.56
CA ILE A 176 7.20 10.73 9.88
C ILE A 176 6.40 10.95 11.16
N PHE A 177 5.24 10.30 11.28
CA PHE A 177 4.45 10.32 12.50
C PHE A 177 5.19 9.70 13.70
N GLY A 178 6.03 8.70 13.46
CA GLY A 178 7.01 8.20 14.42
C GLY A 178 7.99 9.29 14.88
N LEU A 179 8.57 10.06 13.95
CA LEU A 179 9.46 11.17 14.26
C LEU A 179 8.76 12.32 15.02
N LEU A 180 7.47 12.58 14.76
CA LEU A 180 6.67 13.49 15.60
C LEU A 180 6.54 12.98 17.04
N GLY A 181 6.37 11.67 17.22
CA GLY A 181 6.43 11.03 18.54
C GLY A 181 7.79 11.21 19.22
N VAL A 182 8.88 11.09 18.46
CA VAL A 182 10.24 11.36 18.96
C VAL A 182 10.40 12.81 19.43
N LEU A 183 9.89 13.79 18.67
CA LEU A 183 9.88 15.20 19.07
C LEU A 183 9.07 15.43 20.35
N LEU A 184 7.93 14.77 20.50
CA LEU A 184 7.13 14.86 21.72
C LEU A 184 7.91 14.32 22.93
N VAL A 185 8.56 13.18 22.76
CA VAL A 185 9.40 12.57 23.79
C VAL A 185 10.59 13.47 24.16
N GLU A 186 11.24 14.08 23.16
CA GLU A 186 12.33 15.03 23.36
C GLU A 186 11.87 16.27 24.14
N LEU A 187 10.74 16.86 23.77
CA LEU A 187 10.14 18.00 24.47
C LEU A 187 9.78 17.68 25.93
N ILE A 188 9.21 16.50 26.20
CA ILE A 188 8.85 16.07 27.56
C ILE A 188 10.11 15.86 28.41
N GLN A 189 11.19 15.36 27.84
CA GLN A 189 12.44 15.12 28.56
C GLN A 189 13.24 16.39 28.81
N SER A 190 13.20 17.31 27.86
CA SER A 190 13.83 18.62 27.93
C SER A 190 12.91 19.68 28.56
N TRP A 191 11.80 19.27 29.20
CA TRP A 191 10.72 20.16 29.64
C TRP A 191 11.20 21.33 30.50
N GLU A 192 12.18 21.11 31.37
CA GLU A 192 12.75 22.14 32.23
C GLU A 192 13.74 23.06 31.52
N LEU A 193 14.37 22.59 30.43
CA LEU A 193 15.36 23.33 29.64
C LEU A 193 14.70 24.23 28.58
N VAL A 194 13.49 23.89 28.14
CA VAL A 194 12.75 24.64 27.11
C VAL A 194 12.03 25.82 27.76
N ALA A 195 12.39 27.04 27.37
CA ALA A 195 11.81 28.27 27.91
C ALA A 195 10.29 28.34 27.71
N ASN A 196 9.82 28.21 26.46
CA ASN A 196 8.40 28.33 26.10
C ASN A 196 7.73 26.95 25.93
N ARG A 197 7.90 26.06 26.91
CA ARG A 197 7.45 24.65 26.83
C ARG A 197 5.98 24.45 26.45
N SER A 198 5.07 25.25 27.00
CA SER A 198 3.63 25.13 26.71
C SER A 198 3.31 25.53 25.28
N PHE A 199 4.00 26.54 24.75
CA PHE A 199 3.85 26.97 23.36
C PHE A 199 4.42 25.92 22.40
N GLU A 200 5.58 25.35 22.71
CA GLU A 200 6.17 24.28 21.91
C GLU A 200 5.30 23.02 21.89
N LEU A 201 4.73 22.63 23.05
CA LEU A 201 3.78 21.52 23.13
C LEU A 201 2.51 21.81 22.34
N PHE A 202 1.94 23.00 22.48
CA PHE A 202 0.79 23.44 21.70
C PHE A 202 1.07 23.38 20.19
N LYS A 203 2.19 23.93 19.74
CA LYS A 203 2.61 23.90 18.33
C LYS A 203 2.74 22.47 17.81
N LEU A 204 3.45 21.60 18.54
CA LEU A 204 3.63 20.21 18.14
C LEU A 204 2.30 19.44 18.08
N THR A 205 1.42 19.68 19.05
CA THR A 205 0.09 19.06 19.12
C THR A 205 -0.78 19.52 17.95
N ASN A 206 -0.78 20.81 17.62
CA ASN A 206 -1.53 21.33 16.46
C ASN A 206 -0.99 20.77 15.14
N ILE A 207 0.34 20.64 14.97
CA ILE A 207 0.93 20.00 13.79
C ILE A 207 0.48 18.54 13.69
N PHE A 208 0.51 17.79 14.80
CA PHE A 208 0.08 16.40 14.84
C PHE A 208 -1.41 16.26 14.45
N LEU A 209 -2.29 17.07 15.05
CA LEU A 209 -3.72 17.07 14.74
C LEU A 209 -4.01 17.49 13.29
N LEU A 210 -3.31 18.50 12.78
CA LEU A 210 -3.44 18.93 11.40
C LEU A 210 -3.04 17.81 10.42
N LEU A 211 -1.95 17.09 10.70
CA LEU A 211 -1.52 15.99 9.85
C LEU A 211 -2.49 14.81 9.92
N LEU A 212 -3.07 14.49 11.09
CA LEU A 212 -4.14 13.49 11.19
C LEU A 212 -5.39 13.91 10.43
N PHE A 213 -5.75 15.19 10.47
CA PHE A 213 -6.86 15.74 9.71
C PHE A 213 -6.60 15.67 8.20
N ILE A 214 -5.40 16.01 7.72
CA ILE A 214 -5.03 15.83 6.31
C ILE A 214 -5.07 14.35 5.92
N SER A 215 -4.72 13.47 6.87
CA SER A 215 -4.66 12.02 6.68
C SER A 215 -6.03 11.33 6.69
N THR A 216 -7.13 12.06 6.87
CA THR A 216 -8.48 11.54 6.58
C THR A 216 -8.81 11.57 5.08
N LEU A 217 -7.92 12.10 4.24
CA LEU A 217 -8.07 12.09 2.79
C LEU A 217 -7.47 10.79 2.22
N PRO A 218 -8.17 10.10 1.31
CA PRO A 218 -7.61 8.93 0.64
C PRO A 218 -6.39 9.29 -0.22
N PRO A 219 -5.42 8.39 -0.38
CA PRO A 219 -5.36 7.02 0.15
C PRO A 219 -4.62 6.88 1.50
N LEU A 220 -4.61 7.93 2.35
CA LEU A 220 -3.87 7.94 3.61
C LEU A 220 -4.51 7.04 4.68
N ASP A 221 -3.71 6.58 5.65
CA ASP A 221 -4.13 5.69 6.72
C ASP A 221 -3.75 6.23 8.10
N ASN A 222 -4.75 6.69 8.85
CA ASN A 222 -4.57 7.23 10.18
C ASN A 222 -4.20 6.15 11.21
N ILE A 223 -4.63 4.90 11.01
CA ILE A 223 -4.26 3.79 11.90
C ILE A 223 -2.75 3.56 11.85
N SER A 224 -2.16 3.50 10.66
CA SER A 224 -0.71 3.45 10.46
C SER A 224 0.02 4.60 11.11
N HIS A 225 -0.50 5.82 10.96
CA HIS A 225 0.12 7.03 11.51
C HIS A 225 0.14 7.00 13.04
N ILE A 226 -0.98 6.67 13.68
CA ILE A 226 -1.09 6.56 15.13
C ILE A 226 -0.17 5.44 15.66
N ALA A 227 -0.19 4.27 15.02
CA ALA A 227 0.68 3.15 15.39
C ALA A 227 2.18 3.51 15.24
N GLY A 228 2.53 4.21 14.17
CA GLY A 228 3.87 4.77 13.94
C GLY A 228 4.30 5.73 15.04
N THR A 229 3.43 6.65 15.46
CA THR A 229 3.69 7.56 16.58
C THR A 229 3.95 6.82 17.89
N ILE A 230 3.15 5.80 18.22
CA ILE A 230 3.35 5.00 19.43
C ILE A 230 4.73 4.33 19.40
N MET A 231 5.09 3.68 18.30
CA MET A 231 6.39 3.04 18.14
C MET A 231 7.54 4.06 18.16
N GLY A 232 7.34 5.24 17.56
CA GLY A 232 8.27 6.36 17.59
C GLY A 232 8.53 6.89 19.00
N CYS A 233 7.49 7.03 19.82
CA CYS A 233 7.63 7.43 21.23
C CYS A 233 8.45 6.40 22.02
N LEU A 234 8.10 5.11 21.91
CA LEU A 234 8.80 4.04 22.63
C LEU A 234 10.27 3.94 22.21
N SER A 235 10.54 3.92 20.90
CA SER A 235 11.89 3.86 20.35
C SER A 235 12.70 5.15 20.61
N GLY A 236 12.05 6.31 20.63
CA GLY A 236 12.65 7.58 21.01
C GLY A 236 13.18 7.58 22.45
N ILE A 237 12.41 7.03 23.40
CA ILE A 237 12.86 6.89 24.80
C ILE A 237 14.11 5.99 24.90
N ILE A 238 14.19 4.95 24.07
CA ILE A 238 15.29 4.00 24.09
C ILE A 238 16.56 4.60 23.43
N LEU A 239 16.40 5.21 22.26
CA LEU A 239 17.51 5.50 21.35
C LEU A 239 18.01 6.95 21.42
N LEU A 240 17.20 7.94 21.81
CA LEU A 240 17.67 9.33 21.87
C LEU A 240 18.85 9.49 22.85
N PRO A 241 19.86 10.34 22.53
CA PRO A 241 20.85 10.77 23.51
C PRO A 241 20.18 11.69 24.54
N TYR A 242 20.55 11.54 25.82
CA TYR A 242 20.02 12.38 26.91
C TYR A 242 21.18 13.09 27.56
N ILE A 243 20.97 14.36 27.91
CA ILE A 243 21.90 15.11 28.73
C ILE A 243 21.69 14.69 30.19
N THR A 244 22.44 13.69 30.64
CA THR A 244 22.36 13.20 32.03
C THR A 244 23.38 13.89 32.90
N PHE A 245 22.95 14.81 33.77
CA PHE A 245 23.84 15.47 34.73
C PHE A 245 24.11 14.66 36.01
N ASN A 246 23.26 13.67 36.33
CA ASN A 246 23.32 12.92 37.59
C ASN A 246 23.38 11.39 37.33
N ARG A 247 24.11 10.64 38.18
CA ARG A 247 24.18 9.18 38.16
C ARG A 247 22.80 8.52 38.29
N TRP A 248 21.86 9.17 39.01
CA TRP A 248 20.47 8.71 39.09
C TRP A 248 19.75 8.78 37.72
N HIS A 249 19.95 9.84 36.94
CA HIS A 249 19.39 9.96 35.59
C HIS A 249 19.94 8.88 34.65
N VAL A 250 21.24 8.57 34.75
CA VAL A 250 21.84 7.46 33.98
C VAL A 250 21.24 6.11 34.37
N ARG A 251 21.06 5.84 35.67
CA ARG A 251 20.48 4.58 36.16
C ARG A 251 19.01 4.44 35.73
N ARG A 252 18.20 5.50 35.88
CA ARG A 252 16.81 5.54 35.41
C ARG A 252 16.72 5.26 33.91
N LYS A 253 17.57 5.89 33.09
CA LYS A 253 17.60 5.64 31.64
C LYS A 253 17.95 4.20 31.31
N ARG A 254 18.94 3.60 31.97
CA ARG A 254 19.30 2.19 31.76
C ARG A 254 18.15 1.25 32.11
N ILE A 255 17.43 1.52 33.19
CA ILE A 255 16.24 0.75 33.58
C ILE A 255 15.14 0.90 32.52
N LEU A 256 14.86 2.13 32.06
CA LEU A 256 13.87 2.36 31.00
C LEU A 256 14.22 1.63 29.70
N ILE A 257 15.49 1.66 29.28
CA ILE A 257 15.95 0.87 28.13
C ILE A 257 15.71 -0.63 28.36
N GLY A 258 16.12 -1.16 29.53
CA GLY A 258 15.94 -2.57 29.86
C GLY A 258 14.48 -3.04 29.88
N VAL A 259 13.54 -2.17 30.24
CA VAL A 259 12.09 -2.48 30.29
C VAL A 259 11.41 -2.26 28.93
N LEU A 260 11.72 -1.17 28.24
CA LEU A 260 11.03 -0.80 27.00
C LEU A 260 11.56 -1.54 25.77
N SER A 261 12.84 -1.95 25.75
CA SER A 261 13.38 -2.76 24.66
C SER A 261 12.60 -4.07 24.46
N PRO A 262 12.40 -4.94 25.47
CA PRO A 262 11.63 -6.17 25.27
C PRO A 262 10.16 -5.89 24.91
N LEU A 263 9.57 -4.79 25.41
CA LEU A 263 8.22 -4.38 25.01
C LEU A 263 8.15 -4.06 23.51
N VAL A 264 9.08 -3.27 22.98
CA VAL A 264 9.15 -2.90 21.56
C VAL A 264 9.35 -4.15 20.68
N PHE A 265 10.29 -5.03 21.04
CA PHE A 265 10.51 -6.27 20.30
C PHE A 265 9.29 -7.20 20.37
N GLY A 266 8.65 -7.31 21.54
CA GLY A 266 7.43 -8.10 21.72
C GLY A 266 6.26 -7.57 20.88
N MET A 267 6.02 -6.26 20.89
CA MET A 267 4.99 -5.63 20.06
C MET A 267 5.23 -5.87 18.58
N MET A 268 6.47 -5.68 18.09
CA MET A 268 6.81 -5.94 16.69
C MET A 268 6.61 -7.42 16.33
N PHE A 269 7.03 -8.35 17.18
CA PHE A 269 6.85 -9.78 16.97
C PHE A 269 5.37 -10.19 16.93
N ILE A 270 4.55 -9.68 17.86
CA ILE A 270 3.12 -9.94 17.90
C ILE A 270 2.44 -9.43 16.63
N VAL A 271 2.74 -8.19 16.20
CA VAL A 271 2.16 -7.62 14.99
C VAL A 271 2.57 -8.40 13.74
N LEU A 272 3.84 -8.80 13.63
CA LEU A 272 4.30 -9.69 12.54
C LEU A 272 3.58 -11.04 12.57
N TYR A 273 3.45 -11.65 13.74
CA TYR A 273 2.74 -12.92 13.90
C TYR A 273 1.28 -12.82 13.47
N ILE A 274 0.57 -11.76 13.90
CA ILE A 274 -0.81 -11.49 13.50
C ILE A 274 -0.89 -11.30 11.98
N PHE A 275 -0.04 -10.45 11.40
CA PHE A 275 -0.02 -10.19 9.97
C PHE A 275 0.15 -11.47 9.11
N TYR A 276 1.01 -12.39 9.53
CA TYR A 276 1.25 -13.64 8.79
C TYR A 276 0.26 -14.76 9.11
N SER A 277 -0.29 -14.81 10.33
CA SER A 277 -1.14 -15.93 10.78
C SER A 277 -2.62 -15.66 10.62
N VAL A 278 -3.02 -14.38 10.70
CA VAL A 278 -4.41 -13.92 10.65
C VAL A 278 -4.59 -13.13 9.37
N GLN A 279 -5.13 -13.76 8.33
CA GLN A 279 -5.62 -13.06 7.14
C GLN A 279 -6.95 -12.41 7.56
N PRO A 280 -7.06 -11.08 7.61
CA PRO A 280 -8.08 -10.39 8.38
C PRO A 280 -9.50 -10.63 7.85
N VAL A 281 -10.36 -10.95 8.82
CA VAL A 281 -11.82 -10.79 8.82
C VAL A 281 -12.06 -9.41 9.44
N ASP A 282 -13.00 -8.60 8.92
CA ASP A 282 -13.33 -7.24 9.37
C ASP A 282 -13.12 -7.02 10.89
N ILE A 283 -11.92 -6.58 11.28
CA ILE A 283 -11.46 -6.57 12.69
C ILE A 283 -12.18 -5.46 13.47
N CYS A 284 -12.69 -4.46 12.78
CA CYS A 284 -13.17 -3.23 13.39
C CYS A 284 -14.30 -2.60 12.55
N PRO A 285 -15.57 -2.77 12.94
CA PRO A 285 -16.66 -2.02 12.34
C PRO A 285 -16.47 -0.52 12.66
N GLY A 286 -16.12 0.27 11.65
CA GLY A 286 -15.95 1.73 11.75
C GLY A 286 -14.52 2.25 11.71
N CYS A 287 -13.50 1.38 11.61
CA CYS A 287 -12.12 1.81 11.39
C CYS A 287 -11.92 2.56 10.05
N ASP A 288 -12.82 2.35 9.08
CA ASP A 288 -12.82 3.10 7.83
C ASP A 288 -13.05 4.61 8.04
N TYR A 289 -13.85 5.01 9.03
CA TYR A 289 -14.10 6.42 9.33
C TYR A 289 -12.92 7.13 9.99
N ILE A 290 -12.04 6.38 10.66
CA ILE A 290 -10.78 6.92 11.19
C ILE A 290 -9.85 7.28 10.04
N ASN A 291 -9.87 6.49 8.97
CA ASN A 291 -8.99 6.62 7.82
C ASN A 291 -9.55 7.55 6.75
N CYS A 292 -10.86 7.57 6.58
CA CYS A 292 -11.50 8.41 5.58
C CYS A 292 -12.81 8.98 6.10
N VAL A 293 -12.87 10.31 6.14
CA VAL A 293 -14.11 11.03 6.47
C VAL A 293 -14.79 11.44 5.15
N PRO A 294 -16.06 11.08 4.92
CA PRO A 294 -16.75 11.39 3.67
C PRO A 294 -17.15 12.88 3.62
N TYR A 295 -16.19 13.75 3.33
CA TYR A 295 -16.43 15.19 3.16
C TYR A 295 -17.31 15.49 1.94
N PHE A 296 -17.25 14.64 0.91
CA PHE A 296 -18.09 14.67 -0.27
C PHE A 296 -18.40 13.24 -0.75
N ILE A 297 -19.49 13.09 -1.50
CA ILE A 297 -19.96 11.80 -2.03
C ILE A 297 -18.87 11.19 -2.90
N GLY A 298 -18.53 9.93 -2.66
CA GLY A 298 -17.56 9.18 -3.46
C GLY A 298 -16.08 9.40 -3.13
N ILE A 299 -15.73 10.18 -2.09
CA ILE A 299 -14.31 10.37 -1.73
C ILE A 299 -13.71 9.11 -1.08
N CYS A 300 -14.48 8.41 -0.25
CA CYS A 300 -14.01 7.27 0.54
C CYS A 300 -14.34 5.91 -0.10
N ASP A 301 -15.01 5.92 -1.25
CA ASP A 301 -15.46 4.73 -1.99
C ASP A 301 -14.32 4.10 -2.81
#